data_AF-A0A4S2FD01-F1
#
_entry.id   AF-A0A4S2FD01-F1
#
_cell.length_a   1.000
_cell.length_b   1.000
_cell.length_c   1.000
_cell.angle_alpha   90.00
_cell.angle_beta   90.00
_cell.angle_gamma   90.00
#
_symmetry.space_group_name_H-M   'P 1'
#
loop_
_entity.id
_entity.type
_entity.pdbx_description
1 polymer ?
#
loop_
_entity_poly.entity_id
_entity_poly.type
_entity_poly.pdbx_seq_one_letter_code
_entity_poly.pdbx_strand_id
1 'polypeptide(L)' 'MLDEKELIEIIEPILEILRSLEDQLGTSLMEVPSIHFVRDPQSTDFLIGDHRLDEEALQQIEEFLQQEIESMYHPTILH' A
#
# COMPACT_ATOMS: atom_id res chain seq x y z
N MET A 1 -11.45 5.64 11.21
CA MET A 1 -11.43 5.00 9.88
C MET A 1 -11.21 6.06 8.83
N LEU A 2 -10.29 5.78 7.91
CA LEU A 2 -9.94 6.68 6.81
C LEU A 2 -10.97 6.52 5.69
N ASP A 3 -11.30 7.62 5.04
CA ASP A 3 -12.11 7.61 3.82
C ASP A 3 -11.29 7.05 2.63
N GLU A 4 -11.97 6.51 1.63
CA GLU A 4 -11.34 5.93 0.43
C GLU A 4 -10.38 6.90 -0.27
N LYS A 5 -10.71 8.19 -0.28
CA LYS A 5 -9.82 9.23 -0.84
C LYS A 5 -8.53 9.37 -0.06
N GLU A 6 -8.61 9.37 1.28
CA GLU A 6 -7.44 9.44 2.15
C GLU A 6 -6.57 8.19 1.99
N LEU A 7 -7.18 7.01 1.85
CA LEU A 7 -6.47 5.77 1.56
C LEU A 7 -5.72 5.85 0.23
N ILE A 8 -6.38 6.29 -0.85
CA ILE A 8 -5.76 6.45 -2.17
C ILE A 8 -4.58 7.43 -2.07
N GLU A 9 -4.76 8.60 -1.45
CA GLU A 9 -3.68 9.57 -1.29
C GLU A 9 -2.46 9.02 -0.53
N ILE A 10 -2.67 8.11 0.43
CA ILE A 10 -1.61 7.46 1.20
C ILE A 10 -0.89 6.37 0.39
N ILE A 11 -1.63 5.53 -0.35
CA ILE A 11 -1.07 4.36 -1.05
C ILE A 11 -0.48 4.68 -2.42
N GLU A 12 -1.01 5.68 -3.13
CA GLU A 12 -0.59 6.06 -4.50
C GLU A 12 0.94 6.18 -4.62
N PRO A 13 1.65 6.92 -3.72
CA PRO A 13 3.10 7.01 -3.81
C PRO A 13 3.81 5.66 -3.61
N ILE A 14 3.22 4.74 -2.85
CA ILE A 14 3.77 3.38 -2.65
C ILE A 14 3.61 2.56 -3.94
N LEU A 15 2.45 2.65 -4.59
CA LEU A 15 2.18 1.99 -5.87
C LEU A 15 3.10 2.52 -6.99
N GLU A 16 3.37 3.83 -7.02
CA GLU A 16 4.32 4.43 -7.97
C GLU A 16 5.73 3.87 -7.79
N ILE A 17 6.18 3.70 -6.53
CA ILE A 17 7.48 3.10 -6.23
C ILE A 17 7.54 1.65 -6.73
N LEU A 18 6.49 0.86 -6.49
CA LEU A 18 6.41 -0.52 -6.99
C LEU A 18 6.52 -0.58 -8.52
N ARG A 19 5.78 0.28 -9.24
CA ARG A 19 5.87 0.39 -10.70
C ARG A 19 7.28 0.76 -11.17
N SER A 20 7.91 1.71 -10.49
CA SER A 20 9.28 2.13 -10.81
C SER A 20 10.29 1.00 -10.57
N LEU A 21 10.10 0.20 -9.52
CA LEU A 21 10.94 -0.97 -9.25
C LEU A 21 10.80 -2.04 -10.34
N GLU A 22 9.59 -2.32 -10.83
CA GLU A 22 9.39 -3.24 -11.95
C GLU A 22 10.07 -2.75 -13.23
N ASP A 23 9.96 -1.45 -13.54
CA ASP A 23 10.62 -0.83 -14.70
C ASP A 23 12.15 -0.92 -14.59
N GLN A 24 12.71 -0.69 -13.39
CA GLN A 24 14.14 -0.83 -13.12
C GLN A 24 14.63 -2.28 -13.21
N LEU A 25 13.83 -3.24 -12.77
CA LEU A 25 14.15 -4.66 -12.87
C LEU A 25 14.03 -5.18 -14.31
N GLY A 26 13.35 -4.45 -15.19
CA GLY A 26 13.15 -4.83 -16.59
C GLY A 26 12.28 -6.08 -16.75
N THR A 27 11.57 -6.48 -15.69
CA THR A 27 10.67 -7.63 -15.64
C THR A 27 9.60 -7.35 -14.61
N SER A 28 8.37 -7.80 -14.88
CA SER A 28 7.37 -7.89 -13.82
C SER A 28 7.85 -8.84 -12.74
N LEU A 29 7.48 -8.55 -11.49
CA LEU A 29 7.72 -9.49 -10.40
C LEU A 29 7.00 -10.81 -10.74
N MET A 30 7.68 -11.94 -10.54
CA MET A 30 7.11 -13.27 -10.83
C MET A 30 5.96 -13.63 -9.87
N GLU A 31 5.91 -12.95 -8.72
CA GLU A 31 4.93 -13.16 -7.65
C GLU A 31 4.37 -11.81 -7.21
N VAL A 32 3.12 -11.81 -6.76
CA VAL A 32 2.48 -10.61 -6.20
C VAL A 32 3.22 -10.22 -4.92
N PRO A 33 3.76 -9.00 -4.82
CA PRO A 33 4.46 -8.58 -3.61
C PRO A 33 3.47 -8.48 -2.44
N SER A 34 3.91 -8.93 -1.27
CA SER A 34 3.18 -8.71 -0.01
C SER A 34 3.79 -7.53 0.74
N ILE A 35 2.95 -6.62 1.23
CA ILE A 35 3.39 -5.46 2.00
C ILE A 35 2.90 -5.59 3.44
N HIS A 36 3.79 -5.27 4.38
CA HIS A 36 3.46 -5.21 5.81
C HIS A 36 4.09 -3.96 6.43
N PHE A 37 3.28 -3.17 7.14
CA PHE A 37 3.78 -1.97 7.80
C PHE A 37 4.35 -2.32 9.17
N VAL A 38 5.67 -2.17 9.32
CA VAL A 38 6.36 -2.37 10.61
C VAL A 38 6.47 -1.03 11.34
N ARG A 39 5.94 -0.99 12.56
CA ARG A 39 6.11 0.16 13.45
C ARG A 39 7.49 0.14 14.10
N ASP A 40 8.15 1.29 14.11
CA ASP A 40 9.31 1.46 14.97
C ASP A 40 8.85 1.44 16.43
N PRO A 41 9.36 0.53 17.28
CA PRO A 41 8.96 0.43 18.68
C PRO A 41 9.32 1.68 19.52
N GLN A 42 10.18 2.56 19.01
CA GLN A 42 10.52 3.85 19.63
C GLN A 42 9.57 4.98 19.20
N SER A 43 8.79 4.79 18.14
CA SER A 43 7.86 5.81 17.66
C SER A 43 6.54 5.72 18.42
N THR A 44 6.22 6.76 19.18
CA THR A 44 4.98 6.84 19.97
C THR A 44 3.76 7.17 19.08
N ASP A 45 4.01 7.77 17.92
CA ASP A 45 2.98 8.19 16.98
C ASP A 45 3.36 7.73 15.57
N PHE A 46 2.43 7.05 14.90
CA PHE A 46 2.53 6.74 13.48
C PHE A 46 1.76 7.82 12.73
N LEU A 47 2.48 8.73 12.09
CA LEU A 47 1.92 9.88 11.37
C LEU A 47 2.20 9.71 9.88
N ILE A 48 1.16 9.75 9.05
CA ILE A 48 1.29 9.91 7.60
C ILE A 48 0.64 11.24 7.24
N GLY A 49 1.45 12.20 6.80
CA GLY A 49 1.00 13.58 6.60
C GLY A 49 0.45 14.17 7.92
N ASP A 50 -0.79 14.65 7.87
CA ASP A 50 -1.51 15.20 9.02
C ASP A 50 -2.34 14.16 9.79
N HIS A 51 -2.34 12.89 9.35
CA HIS A 51 -3.16 11.82 9.93
C HIS A 51 -2.39 11.02 10.98
N ARG A 52 -2.95 10.95 12.19
CA ARG A 52 -2.50 10.02 13.24
C ARG A 52 -3.13 8.66 13.00
N LEU A 53 -2.30 7.68 12.69
CA LEU A 53 -2.73 6.33 12.37
C LEU A 53 -2.66 5.46 13.63
N ASP A 54 -3.80 4.96 14.04
CA ASP A 54 -3.93 3.89 15.02
C ASP A 54 -3.76 2.52 14.35
N GLU A 55 -3.79 1.44 15.14
CA GLU A 55 -3.64 0.06 14.62
C GLU A 55 -4.72 -0.30 13.60
N GLU A 56 -5.94 0.20 13.81
CA GLU A 56 -7.06 -0.03 12.91
C GLU A 56 -6.87 0.66 11.56
N ALA A 57 -6.46 1.93 11.54
CA ALA A 57 -6.18 2.64 10.29
C ALA A 57 -4.99 2.03 9.54
N LEU A 58 -3.97 1.56 10.26
CA LEU A 58 -2.80 0.93 9.65
C LEU A 58 -3.18 -0.38 8.96
N GLN A 59 -4.00 -1.21 9.62
CA GLN A 59 -4.52 -2.44 9.04
C GLN A 59 -5.39 -2.13 7.81
N GLN A 60 -6.25 -1.11 7.89
CA GLN A 60 -7.09 -0.68 6.77
C GLN A 60 -6.25 -0.27 5.54
N ILE A 61 -5.16 0.48 5.75
CA ILE A 61 -4.23 0.87 4.67
C ILE A 61 -3.54 -0.36 4.09
N GLU A 62 -3.08 -1.29 4.94
CA GLU A 62 -2.39 -2.51 4.50
C GLU A 62 -3.29 -3.39 3.64
N GLU A 63 -4.53 -3.63 4.09
CA GLU A 63 -5.51 -4.42 3.34
C GLU A 63 -5.86 -3.78 2.00
N PHE A 64 -6.07 -2.46 1.98
CA PHE A 64 -6.40 -1.73 0.76
C PHE A 64 -5.24 -1.72 -0.23
N LEU A 65 -4.01 -1.46 0.25
CA LEU A 65 -2.80 -1.50 -0.57
C LEU A 65 -2.56 -2.89 -1.16
N GLN A 66 -2.77 -3.94 -0.37
CA GLN A 66 -2.62 -5.31 -0.85
C GLN A 66 -3.62 -5.62 -1.98
N GLN A 67 -4.87 -5.17 -1.87
CA GLN A 67 -5.89 -5.34 -2.92
C GLN A 67 -5.53 -4.61 -4.22
N GLU A 68 -4.99 -3.38 -4.12
CA GLU A 68 -4.56 -2.62 -5.29
C GLU A 68 -3.37 -3.30 -6.00
N ILE A 69 -2.42 -3.81 -5.21
CA ILE A 69 -1.31 -4.61 -5.74
C ILE A 69 -1.84 -5.88 -6.40
N GLU A 70 -2.68 -6.66 -5.73
CA GLU A 70 -3.29 -7.85 -6.34
C GLU A 70 -4.00 -7.53 -7.66
N SER A 71 -4.73 -6.40 -7.72
CA SER A 71 -5.42 -5.94 -8.93
C SER A 71 -4.46 -5.57 -10.07
N MET A 72 -3.26 -5.07 -9.74
CA MET A 72 -2.23 -4.78 -10.74
C MET A 72 -1.61 -6.04 -11.35
N TYR A 73 -1.41 -7.10 -10.55
CA TYR A 73 -0.75 -8.35 -11.00
C TYR A 73 -1.73 -9.42 -11.49
N HIS A 74 -2.95 -9.41 -10.97
CA HIS A 74 -4.06 -10.25 -11.38
C HIS A 74 -5.25 -9.35 -11.70
N PRO A 75 -5.26 -8.68 -12.88
CA PRO A 75 -6.42 -7.94 -13.31
C PRO A 75 -7.57 -8.94 -13.45
N THR A 76 -8.43 -9.01 -12.44
CA THR A 76 -9.65 -9.78 -12.49
C THR A 76 -10.48 -9.14 -13.60
N ILE A 77 -10.52 -9.80 -14.75
CA ILE A 77 -11.51 -9.50 -15.79
C ILE A 77 -12.87 -9.83 -15.16
N LEU A 78 -13.50 -8.81 -14.56
CA LEU A 78 -14.92 -8.83 -14.28
C LEU A 78 -15.63 -8.68 -15.63
N HIS A 79 -15.99 -9.83 -16.20
CA HIS A 79 -16.83 -9.96 -17.39
C HIS A 79 -18.29 -9.61 -17.10
#